data_AF-A0A9X1HK71-F1
#
_entry.id   AF-A0A9X1HK71-F1
#
_cell.length_a   1.000
_cell.length_b   1.000
_cell.length_c   1.000
_cell.angle_alpha   90.00
_cell.angle_beta   90.00
_cell.angle_gamma   90.00
#
_symmetry.space_group_name_H-M   'P 1'
#
loop_
_entity.id
_entity.type
_entity.pdbx_description
1 polymer ?
#
loop_
_entity_poly.entity_id
_entity_poly.type
_entity_poly.pdbx_seq_one_letter_code
_entity_poly.pdbx_strand_id
1 'polypeptide(L)'
;MSVSTLSNVEPLVPSDSEYKVRSASIKKFKKDELLEVYRLMSISRRLDDKMLTLLKQGRGFFHIGCSGHEAIQLAASRAMTPKKDWGMLYYRDMAFSLGMGMTARDLLSAHLSKVTDTSYGKQMPSHFNHKELRIVSVPSAIGAQFLPGLGVAQASKFLGTDEVVYISSGDGGTSQGSFFELLNWATRGKVPAIIVVQDNKYAISVPVSQQTSNKSISKTVSGFENLEIFEVDGTDFFNSYAAMEKAVKRAREGKGPSLVHAHVVRLLPHSSSDDQRKYRPEDELERDRQFDCIKILGEQLIDAGLTTEEELTQIHDEVKLSVDDDTKWCLQQDDPKPEDGLRFVYSEKDLGLEYEKSTPAGEPIVMVDAINHAMAEEMERDERVIVFGEDVADGKGGVFTATRGLTEKFGSTRCYNSPLAEASIVGTACGLSVQP
;
A
#
# COMPACT_ATOMS: atom_id res chain seq x y z
N MET A 1 -17.98 -18.65 23.95
CA MET A 1 -18.60 -17.62 24.83
C MET A 1 -19.38 -16.70 23.92
N SER A 2 -20.68 -16.51 24.14
CA SER A 2 -21.53 -15.67 23.27
C SER A 2 -21.07 -14.21 23.27
N VAL A 3 -21.42 -13.47 22.21
CA VAL A 3 -21.28 -12.00 21.97
C VAL A 3 -21.50 -11.09 23.21
N SER A 4 -22.06 -11.60 24.31
CA SER A 4 -22.22 -10.93 25.59
C SER A 4 -20.94 -10.70 26.42
N THR A 5 -19.78 -11.25 26.07
CA THR A 5 -18.54 -11.06 26.87
C THR A 5 -17.64 -9.88 26.47
N LEU A 6 -17.96 -9.15 25.40
CA LEU A 6 -17.22 -7.93 25.01
C LEU A 6 -17.69 -6.65 25.74
N SER A 7 -18.60 -6.75 26.72
CA SER A 7 -19.27 -5.58 27.31
C SER A 7 -18.38 -4.65 28.16
N ASN A 8 -17.11 -4.98 28.40
CA ASN A 8 -16.23 -4.23 29.30
C ASN A 8 -14.97 -3.63 28.62
N VAL A 9 -14.78 -3.79 27.31
CA VAL A 9 -13.63 -3.21 26.62
C VAL A 9 -14.09 -2.04 25.74
N GLU A 10 -13.50 -0.87 25.95
CA GLU A 10 -13.82 0.33 25.15
C GLU A 10 -13.60 0.05 23.65
N PRO A 11 -14.54 0.40 22.76
CA PRO A 11 -14.38 0.21 21.31
C PRO A 11 -13.11 0.88 20.77
N LEU A 12 -12.54 0.34 19.68
CA LEU A 12 -11.38 0.98 19.03
C LEU A 12 -11.76 2.29 18.35
N VAL A 13 -12.93 2.36 17.72
CA VAL A 13 -13.43 3.58 17.06
C VAL A 13 -14.05 4.53 18.10
N PRO A 14 -13.63 5.81 18.17
CA PRO A 14 -14.20 6.78 19.08
C PRO A 14 -15.73 6.89 18.97
N SER A 15 -16.43 6.99 20.11
CA SER A 15 -17.90 7.06 20.14
C SER A 15 -18.46 8.29 19.42
N ASP A 16 -17.72 9.40 19.42
CA ASP A 16 -18.02 10.70 18.83
C ASP A 16 -17.60 10.83 17.36
N SER A 17 -17.03 9.79 16.73
CA SER A 17 -16.63 9.88 15.32
C SER A 17 -17.85 10.02 14.40
N GLU A 18 -17.82 11.05 13.56
CA GLU A 18 -18.81 11.34 12.51
C GLU A 18 -18.55 10.53 11.22
N TYR A 19 -17.39 9.87 11.11
CA TYR A 19 -16.94 9.16 9.91
C TYR A 19 -17.22 7.65 9.96
N LYS A 20 -18.04 7.21 10.91
CA LYS A 20 -18.34 5.79 11.13
C LYS A 20 -19.04 5.16 9.94
N VAL A 21 -18.64 3.93 9.66
CA VAL A 21 -19.29 3.09 8.65
C VAL A 21 -20.02 1.95 9.34
N ARG A 22 -21.26 1.67 8.91
CA ARG A 22 -21.99 0.49 9.34
C ARG A 22 -21.37 -0.77 8.73
N SER A 23 -21.12 -1.79 9.55
CA SER A 23 -20.56 -3.06 9.09
C SER A 23 -21.43 -3.74 8.02
N ALA A 24 -20.77 -4.43 7.10
CA ALA A 24 -21.43 -5.27 6.12
C ALA A 24 -22.15 -6.42 6.84
N SER A 25 -23.26 -6.90 6.27
CA SER A 25 -23.89 -8.11 6.79
C SER A 25 -23.05 -9.32 6.40
N ILE A 26 -22.78 -10.20 7.36
CA ILE A 26 -22.15 -11.51 7.12
C ILE A 26 -22.86 -12.32 6.01
N LYS A 27 -24.19 -12.13 5.87
CA LYS A 27 -25.02 -12.79 4.85
C LYS A 27 -24.71 -12.36 3.42
N LYS A 28 -23.89 -11.31 3.23
CA LYS A 28 -23.43 -10.86 1.90
C LYS A 28 -22.39 -11.80 1.30
N PHE A 29 -21.74 -12.62 2.12
CA PHE A 29 -20.62 -13.46 1.71
C PHE A 29 -21.01 -14.93 1.72
N LYS A 30 -20.33 -15.72 0.88
CA LYS A 30 -20.44 -17.18 0.96
C LYS A 30 -19.57 -17.71 2.09
N LYS A 31 -19.96 -18.86 2.67
CA LYS A 31 -19.17 -19.57 3.71
C LYS A 31 -17.71 -19.74 3.26
N ASP A 32 -17.50 -20.28 2.07
CA ASP A 32 -16.15 -20.60 1.56
C ASP A 32 -15.28 -19.35 1.39
N GLU A 33 -15.87 -18.21 1.01
CA GLU A 33 -15.14 -16.93 0.89
C GLU A 33 -14.65 -16.45 2.25
N LEU A 34 -15.47 -16.61 3.30
CA LEU A 34 -15.12 -16.22 4.67
C LEU A 34 -14.11 -17.17 5.30
N LEU A 35 -14.21 -18.48 5.02
CA LEU A 35 -13.22 -19.46 5.46
C LEU A 35 -11.86 -19.25 4.77
N GLU A 36 -11.86 -18.83 3.51
CA GLU A 36 -10.62 -18.46 2.83
C GLU A 36 -9.99 -17.21 3.43
N VAL A 37 -10.79 -16.18 3.73
CA VAL A 37 -10.30 -15.00 4.47
C VAL A 37 -9.69 -15.42 5.82
N TYR A 38 -10.38 -16.26 6.60
CA TYR A 38 -9.87 -16.78 7.86
C TYR A 38 -8.54 -17.53 7.67
N ARG A 39 -8.47 -18.43 6.67
CA ARG A 39 -7.26 -19.19 6.34
C ARG A 39 -6.09 -18.27 5.99
N LEU A 40 -6.30 -17.23 5.19
CA LEU A 40 -5.26 -16.26 4.83
C LEU A 40 -4.77 -15.45 6.06
N MET A 41 -5.66 -15.07 6.98
CA MET A 41 -5.22 -14.45 8.24
C MET A 41 -4.36 -15.41 9.06
N SER A 42 -4.78 -16.69 9.15
CA SER A 42 -4.01 -17.72 9.84
C SER A 42 -2.65 -17.97 9.18
N ILE A 43 -2.55 -17.94 7.85
CA ILE A 43 -1.26 -18.02 7.13
C ILE A 43 -0.38 -16.83 7.50
N SER A 44 -0.92 -15.60 7.46
CA SER A 44 -0.21 -14.39 7.87
C SER A 44 0.37 -14.53 9.28
N ARG A 45 -0.47 -14.93 10.26
CA ARG A 45 -0.04 -15.13 11.64
C ARG A 45 1.02 -16.22 11.79
N ARG A 46 0.84 -17.34 11.09
CA ARG A 46 1.79 -18.46 11.12
C ARG A 46 3.13 -18.07 10.51
N LEU A 47 3.14 -17.22 9.49
CA LEU A 47 4.36 -16.68 8.89
C LEU A 47 5.11 -15.76 9.85
N ASP A 48 4.42 -14.86 10.57
CA ASP A 48 5.04 -14.03 11.62
C ASP A 48 5.82 -14.91 12.63
N ASP A 49 5.15 -15.93 13.19
CA ASP A 49 5.76 -16.86 14.15
C ASP A 49 6.94 -17.65 13.54
N LYS A 50 6.77 -18.14 12.31
CA LYS A 50 7.79 -18.94 11.62
C LYS A 50 9.02 -18.10 11.30
N MET A 51 8.85 -16.89 10.79
CA MET A 51 9.94 -15.97 10.46
C MET A 51 10.70 -15.52 11.70
N LEU A 52 10.01 -15.21 12.80
CA LEU A 52 10.66 -14.95 14.09
C LEU A 52 11.46 -16.15 14.59
N THR A 53 10.96 -17.37 14.39
CA THR A 53 11.69 -18.60 14.74
C THR A 53 12.95 -18.77 13.88
N LEU A 54 12.84 -18.56 12.56
CA LEU A 54 13.97 -18.63 11.63
C LEU A 54 15.04 -17.57 11.96
N LEU A 55 14.62 -16.36 12.33
CA LEU A 55 15.51 -15.30 12.79
C LEU A 55 16.28 -15.71 14.04
N LYS A 56 15.63 -16.31 15.04
CA LYS A 56 16.30 -16.85 16.24
C LYS A 56 17.27 -17.99 15.93
N GLN A 57 17.07 -18.69 14.82
CA GLN A 57 17.98 -19.73 14.30
C GLN A 57 19.12 -19.15 13.45
N GLY A 58 19.22 -17.83 13.29
CA GLY A 58 20.22 -17.17 12.45
C GLY A 58 19.99 -17.32 10.95
N ARG A 59 18.76 -17.64 10.52
CA ARG A 59 18.40 -17.86 9.11
C ARG A 59 17.68 -16.68 8.46
N GLY A 60 17.16 -15.76 9.26
CA GLY A 60 16.55 -14.51 8.81
C GLY A 60 17.25 -13.32 9.45
N PHE A 61 17.23 -12.17 8.77
CA PHE A 61 17.99 -10.99 9.20
C PHE A 61 17.14 -9.95 9.93
N PHE A 62 15.85 -9.87 9.61
CA PHE A 62 14.93 -8.87 10.17
C PHE A 62 13.47 -9.32 9.99
N HIS A 63 12.59 -8.88 10.89
CA HIS A 63 11.15 -9.14 10.77
C HIS A 63 10.32 -7.99 11.35
N ILE A 64 9.25 -7.63 10.65
CA ILE A 64 8.20 -6.72 11.11
C ILE A 64 6.87 -7.47 11.01
N GLY A 65 6.16 -7.57 12.13
CA GLY A 65 4.93 -8.35 12.22
C GLY A 65 3.69 -7.66 11.62
N CYS A 66 2.81 -8.46 11.03
CA CYS A 66 1.48 -8.05 10.57
C CYS A 66 0.40 -8.23 11.65
N SER A 67 0.67 -9.01 12.69
CA SER A 67 -0.28 -9.42 13.71
C SER A 67 -1.09 -8.25 14.32
N GLY A 68 -2.41 -8.31 14.15
CA GLY A 68 -3.40 -7.30 14.57
C GLY A 68 -3.95 -6.44 13.42
N HIS A 69 -3.38 -6.54 12.22
CA HIS A 69 -3.76 -5.76 11.04
C HIS A 69 -4.48 -6.58 9.95
N GLU A 70 -4.62 -7.91 10.14
CA GLU A 70 -5.01 -8.83 9.06
C GLU A 70 -6.42 -8.56 8.51
N ALA A 71 -7.37 -8.15 9.36
CA ALA A 71 -8.77 -7.91 8.95
C ALA A 71 -8.96 -6.78 7.95
N ILE A 72 -8.47 -5.56 8.24
CA ILE A 72 -8.55 -4.44 7.29
C ILE A 72 -7.82 -4.75 5.97
N GLN A 73 -6.69 -5.43 6.05
CA GLN A 73 -5.89 -5.78 4.88
C GLN A 73 -6.58 -6.81 3.97
N LEU A 74 -7.19 -7.85 4.53
CA LEU A 74 -7.98 -8.80 3.74
C LEU A 74 -9.33 -8.21 3.29
N ALA A 75 -9.94 -7.33 4.07
CA ALA A 75 -11.11 -6.58 3.62
C ALA A 75 -10.78 -5.74 2.37
N ALA A 76 -9.61 -5.08 2.35
CA ALA A 76 -9.13 -4.32 1.21
C ALA A 76 -8.90 -5.22 -0.02
N SER A 77 -8.17 -6.32 0.13
CA SER A 77 -7.90 -7.24 -0.99
C SER A 77 -9.14 -8.00 -1.49
N ARG A 78 -10.22 -8.10 -0.70
CA ARG A 78 -11.53 -8.60 -1.13
C ARG A 78 -12.39 -7.56 -1.84
N ALA A 79 -12.18 -6.28 -1.58
CA ALA A 79 -12.82 -5.21 -2.35
C ALA A 79 -12.09 -4.93 -3.67
N MET A 80 -10.79 -5.24 -3.76
CA MET A 80 -9.94 -5.00 -4.92
C MET A 80 -9.84 -6.20 -5.87
N THR A 81 -9.38 -5.95 -7.09
CA THR A 81 -9.16 -6.94 -8.15
C THR A 81 -7.66 -7.20 -8.35
N PRO A 82 -7.15 -8.40 -7.99
CA PRO A 82 -5.77 -8.80 -8.27
C PRO A 82 -5.38 -8.65 -9.74
N LYS A 83 -4.10 -8.37 -10.00
CA LYS A 83 -3.52 -8.17 -11.35
C LYS A 83 -4.06 -6.97 -12.14
N LYS A 84 -4.98 -6.21 -11.54
CA LYS A 84 -5.59 -5.00 -12.11
C LYS A 84 -5.32 -3.79 -11.24
N ASP A 85 -5.75 -3.84 -9.99
CA ASP A 85 -5.55 -2.74 -9.06
C ASP A 85 -4.12 -2.73 -8.50
N TRP A 86 -3.65 -1.56 -8.10
CA TRP A 86 -2.28 -1.31 -7.67
C TRP A 86 -2.15 -1.28 -6.15
N GLY A 87 -1.07 -1.87 -5.63
CA GLY A 87 -0.71 -1.83 -4.21
C GLY A 87 0.57 -1.02 -3.97
N MET A 88 0.43 0.11 -3.28
CA MET A 88 1.50 0.96 -2.76
C MET A 88 1.59 0.75 -1.24
N LEU A 89 2.31 -0.30 -0.85
CA LEU A 89 2.21 -0.87 0.49
C LEU A 89 3.15 -0.19 1.49
N TYR A 90 2.89 -0.42 2.78
CA TYR A 90 3.90 -0.28 3.83
C TYR A 90 4.22 -1.64 4.43
N TYR A 91 5.33 -1.72 5.17
CA TYR A 91 5.96 -2.99 5.57
C TYR A 91 5.13 -3.92 6.49
N ARG A 92 3.91 -3.54 6.92
CA ARG A 92 3.01 -4.42 7.69
C ARG A 92 1.92 -5.07 6.82
N ASP A 93 1.87 -4.80 5.53
CA ASP A 93 0.82 -5.28 4.61
C ASP A 93 0.97 -6.74 4.14
N MET A 94 1.38 -7.64 5.03
CA MET A 94 1.58 -9.05 4.67
C MET A 94 0.26 -9.72 4.29
N ALA A 95 -0.81 -9.52 5.07
CA ALA A 95 -2.12 -10.11 4.79
C ALA A 95 -2.74 -9.54 3.52
N PHE A 96 -2.53 -8.25 3.23
CA PHE A 96 -2.97 -7.65 1.96
C PHE A 96 -2.28 -8.32 0.78
N SER A 97 -0.96 -8.49 0.88
CA SER A 97 -0.14 -9.15 -0.16
C SER A 97 -0.59 -10.57 -0.44
N LEU A 98 -0.87 -11.35 0.62
CA LEU A 98 -1.47 -12.69 0.51
C LEU A 98 -2.84 -12.65 -0.19
N GLY A 99 -3.73 -11.75 0.23
CA GLY A 99 -5.06 -11.63 -0.37
C GLY A 99 -5.07 -11.14 -1.83
N MET A 100 -4.03 -10.42 -2.25
CA MET A 100 -3.80 -10.06 -3.65
C MET A 100 -3.16 -11.18 -4.47
N GLY A 101 -2.68 -12.25 -3.83
CA GLY A 101 -2.23 -13.48 -4.48
C GLY A 101 -0.75 -13.82 -4.30
N MET A 102 0.01 -13.10 -3.47
CA MET A 102 1.33 -13.59 -3.07
C MET A 102 1.18 -14.85 -2.23
N THR A 103 2.13 -15.77 -2.35
CA THR A 103 2.12 -17.05 -1.63
C THR A 103 3.00 -17.00 -0.39
N ALA A 104 2.82 -17.96 0.52
CA ALA A 104 3.73 -18.15 1.65
C ALA A 104 5.19 -18.37 1.18
N ARG A 105 5.41 -19.01 0.02
CA ARG A 105 6.74 -19.17 -0.58
C ARG A 105 7.36 -17.84 -0.96
N ASP A 106 6.60 -16.96 -1.63
CA ASP A 106 7.12 -15.64 -2.00
C ASP A 106 7.61 -14.88 -0.75
N LEU A 107 6.81 -14.89 0.31
CA LEU A 107 7.11 -14.21 1.56
C LEU A 107 8.27 -14.84 2.34
N LEU A 108 8.36 -16.18 2.38
CA LEU A 108 9.47 -16.90 3.01
C LEU A 108 10.77 -16.75 2.22
N SER A 109 10.71 -16.79 0.89
CA SER A 109 11.86 -16.54 0.03
C SER A 109 12.41 -15.12 0.23
N ALA A 110 11.54 -14.11 0.35
CA ALA A 110 11.96 -12.75 0.70
C ALA A 110 12.61 -12.69 2.08
N HIS A 111 12.01 -13.33 3.09
CA HIS A 111 12.56 -13.35 4.45
C HIS A 111 13.94 -14.02 4.57
N LEU A 112 14.16 -15.05 3.75
CA LEU A 112 15.41 -15.81 3.67
C LEU A 112 16.38 -15.27 2.60
N SER A 113 16.03 -14.17 1.92
CA SER A 113 16.80 -13.55 0.84
C SER A 113 17.19 -14.52 -0.29
N LYS A 114 16.26 -15.38 -0.71
CA LYS A 114 16.48 -16.39 -1.77
C LYS A 114 16.30 -15.82 -3.18
N VAL A 115 16.92 -16.44 -4.19
CA VAL A 115 16.73 -16.02 -5.60
C VAL A 115 15.30 -16.18 -6.11
N THR A 116 14.49 -16.99 -5.43
CA THR A 116 13.07 -17.21 -5.73
C THR A 116 12.16 -16.13 -5.15
N ASP A 117 12.69 -15.18 -4.38
CA ASP A 117 11.98 -13.94 -4.04
C ASP A 117 11.73 -13.12 -5.31
N THR A 118 10.65 -12.35 -5.33
CA THR A 118 10.26 -11.48 -6.43
C THR A 118 11.28 -10.37 -6.71
N SER A 119 12.10 -10.00 -5.71
CA SER A 119 13.23 -9.09 -5.87
C SER A 119 14.59 -9.80 -6.07
N TYR A 120 14.59 -11.13 -6.21
CA TYR A 120 15.78 -11.97 -6.27
C TYR A 120 16.68 -11.85 -5.02
N GLY A 121 16.08 -11.66 -3.85
CA GLY A 121 16.79 -11.58 -2.57
C GLY A 121 17.49 -10.24 -2.31
N LYS A 122 17.13 -9.19 -3.07
CA LYS A 122 17.77 -7.86 -2.97
C LYS A 122 17.08 -6.92 -1.99
N GLN A 123 15.78 -7.12 -1.76
CA GLN A 123 15.00 -6.31 -0.83
C GLN A 123 15.12 -6.80 0.61
N MET A 124 14.87 -5.89 1.56
CA MET A 124 14.72 -6.25 2.97
C MET A 124 13.44 -7.09 3.17
N PRO A 125 13.42 -8.03 4.12
CA PRO A 125 12.18 -8.72 4.50
C PRO A 125 11.03 -7.76 4.80
N SER A 126 9.80 -8.13 4.44
CA SER A 126 8.59 -7.29 4.55
C SER A 126 8.53 -6.10 3.56
N HIS A 127 9.46 -6.01 2.61
CA HIS A 127 9.31 -5.11 1.46
C HIS A 127 8.60 -5.80 0.29
N PHE A 128 7.30 -6.02 0.45
CA PHE A 128 6.49 -6.72 -0.53
C PHE A 128 6.60 -6.06 -1.91
N ASN A 129 6.73 -6.88 -2.94
CA ASN A 129 6.77 -6.44 -4.33
C ASN A 129 6.37 -7.61 -5.21
N HIS A 130 5.59 -7.36 -6.26
CA HIS A 130 5.22 -8.39 -7.23
C HIS A 130 4.68 -7.74 -8.51
N LYS A 131 5.43 -7.87 -9.61
CA LYS A 131 5.09 -7.21 -10.88
C LYS A 131 3.72 -7.62 -11.44
N GLU A 132 3.45 -8.92 -11.57
CA GLU A 132 2.17 -9.42 -12.13
C GLU A 132 0.95 -9.03 -11.26
N LEU A 133 1.13 -8.97 -9.94
CA LEU A 133 0.07 -8.58 -9.01
C LEU A 133 -0.03 -7.07 -8.83
N ARG A 134 0.82 -6.28 -9.51
CA ARG A 134 0.88 -4.82 -9.43
C ARG A 134 1.12 -4.29 -8.01
N ILE A 135 1.93 -5.03 -7.24
CA ILE A 135 2.43 -4.59 -5.93
C ILE A 135 3.79 -3.93 -6.16
N VAL A 136 3.83 -2.60 -5.97
CA VAL A 136 5.04 -1.81 -6.13
C VAL A 136 5.92 -1.99 -4.89
N SER A 137 7.24 -1.98 -5.09
CA SER A 137 8.20 -2.22 -4.02
C SER A 137 8.07 -1.21 -2.88
N VAL A 138 8.00 -1.75 -1.66
CA VAL A 138 7.88 -0.96 -0.42
C VAL A 138 9.22 -0.31 -0.05
N PRO A 139 9.24 0.99 0.30
CA PRO A 139 10.39 1.64 0.91
C PRO A 139 10.44 1.42 2.43
N SER A 140 11.64 1.32 3.01
CA SER A 140 11.79 1.33 4.49
C SER A 140 11.40 2.68 5.10
N ALA A 141 11.71 3.77 4.39
CA ALA A 141 11.36 5.13 4.79
C ALA A 141 9.86 5.36 4.57
N ILE A 142 9.07 5.18 5.63
CA ILE A 142 7.62 5.41 5.59
C ILE A 142 7.33 6.82 5.09
N GLY A 143 6.41 6.90 4.13
CA GLY A 143 5.99 8.12 3.46
C GLY A 143 6.59 8.30 2.07
N ALA A 144 7.65 7.56 1.73
CA ALA A 144 8.23 7.57 0.39
C ALA A 144 7.31 6.93 -0.68
N GLN A 145 6.34 6.11 -0.26
CA GLN A 145 5.34 5.52 -1.16
C GLN A 145 4.19 6.46 -1.54
N PHE A 146 3.97 7.55 -0.80
CA PHE A 146 2.78 8.41 -0.97
C PHE A 146 2.72 9.08 -2.34
N LEU A 147 3.80 9.77 -2.72
CA LEU A 147 3.83 10.57 -3.94
C LEU A 147 4.00 9.70 -5.21
N PRO A 148 4.79 8.61 -5.20
CA PRO A 148 4.69 7.59 -6.24
C PRO A 148 3.30 6.98 -6.33
N GLY A 149 2.61 6.72 -5.21
CA GLY A 149 1.25 6.21 -5.24
C GLY A 149 0.25 7.19 -5.85
N LEU A 150 0.42 8.49 -5.58
CA LEU A 150 -0.32 9.54 -6.28
C LEU A 150 -0.06 9.49 -7.80
N GLY A 151 1.20 9.34 -8.21
CA GLY A 151 1.58 9.24 -9.63
C GLY A 151 0.94 8.03 -10.33
N VAL A 152 0.91 6.86 -9.68
CA VAL A 152 0.21 5.68 -10.19
C VAL A 152 -1.29 5.98 -10.33
N ALA A 153 -1.92 6.64 -9.35
CA ALA A 153 -3.34 6.98 -9.45
C ALA A 153 -3.62 8.00 -10.56
N GLN A 154 -2.71 8.96 -10.76
CA GLN A 154 -2.77 9.91 -11.87
C GLN A 154 -2.62 9.21 -13.22
N ALA A 155 -1.73 8.23 -13.35
CA ALA A 155 -1.59 7.42 -14.55
C ALA A 155 -2.88 6.67 -14.90
N SER A 156 -3.51 5.97 -13.94
CA SER A 156 -4.78 5.28 -14.19
C SER A 156 -5.87 6.25 -14.68
N LYS A 157 -5.92 7.46 -14.12
CA LYS A 157 -6.84 8.50 -14.58
C LYS A 157 -6.50 9.01 -15.98
N PHE A 158 -5.22 9.26 -16.26
CA PHE A 158 -4.72 9.72 -17.56
C PHE A 158 -5.03 8.71 -18.67
N LEU A 159 -4.84 7.42 -18.40
CA LEU A 159 -5.13 6.32 -19.31
C LEU A 159 -6.63 5.98 -19.40
N GLY A 160 -7.48 6.61 -18.58
CA GLY A 160 -8.92 6.33 -18.55
C GLY A 160 -9.28 4.92 -18.10
N THR A 161 -8.42 4.27 -17.30
CA THR A 161 -8.69 2.94 -16.77
C THR A 161 -9.63 3.02 -15.56
N ASP A 162 -10.30 1.92 -15.24
CA ASP A 162 -11.12 1.81 -14.03
C ASP A 162 -10.33 1.19 -12.87
N GLU A 163 -9.00 1.23 -12.92
CA GLU A 163 -8.09 0.73 -11.89
C GLU A 163 -8.15 1.58 -10.62
N VAL A 164 -7.85 0.96 -9.48
CA VAL A 164 -7.77 1.63 -8.18
C VAL A 164 -6.37 1.48 -7.60
N VAL A 165 -5.90 2.50 -6.88
CA VAL A 165 -4.59 2.48 -6.20
C VAL A 165 -4.79 2.49 -4.70
N TYR A 166 -4.41 1.39 -4.04
CA TYR A 166 -4.34 1.29 -2.59
C TYR A 166 -3.00 1.81 -2.10
N ILE A 167 -3.03 2.82 -1.23
CA ILE A 167 -1.85 3.46 -0.64
C ILE A 167 -1.97 3.33 0.88
N SER A 168 -1.12 2.51 1.49
CA SER A 168 -1.22 2.23 2.92
C SER A 168 -0.09 2.81 3.75
N SER A 169 -0.38 3.04 5.02
CA SER A 169 0.57 3.49 6.02
C SER A 169 0.10 3.16 7.44
N GLY A 170 0.98 3.32 8.41
CA GLY A 170 0.60 3.42 9.83
C GLY A 170 0.34 4.88 10.24
N ASP A 171 -0.21 5.08 11.44
CA ASP A 171 -0.45 6.40 12.03
C ASP A 171 0.80 7.30 12.05
N GLY A 172 1.97 6.77 12.41
CA GLY A 172 3.22 7.52 12.36
C GLY A 172 3.62 8.04 10.97
N GLY A 173 3.14 7.40 9.89
CA GLY A 173 3.41 7.85 8.54
C GLY A 173 2.69 9.14 8.17
N THR A 174 1.61 9.48 8.88
CA THR A 174 0.84 10.70 8.60
C THR A 174 1.55 11.97 9.06
N SER A 175 2.65 11.84 9.82
CA SER A 175 3.51 12.96 10.22
C SER A 175 4.41 13.47 9.08
N GLN A 176 4.50 12.75 7.96
CA GLN A 176 5.33 13.12 6.81
C GLN A 176 4.68 14.22 5.97
N GLY A 177 5.45 15.23 5.53
CA GLY A 177 4.96 16.28 4.64
C GLY A 177 4.35 15.75 3.34
N SER A 178 4.95 14.67 2.81
CA SER A 178 4.47 13.98 1.61
C SER A 178 3.04 13.43 1.73
N PHE A 179 2.55 13.18 2.94
CA PHE A 179 1.16 12.76 3.18
C PHE A 179 0.16 13.87 2.82
N PHE A 180 0.43 15.09 3.26
CA PHE A 180 -0.44 16.25 2.99
C PHE A 180 -0.34 16.71 1.53
N GLU A 181 0.85 16.60 0.95
CA GLU A 181 1.07 16.79 -0.48
C GLU A 181 0.25 15.81 -1.34
N LEU A 182 0.28 14.51 -0.98
CA LEU A 182 -0.56 13.47 -1.58
C LEU A 182 -2.04 13.87 -1.51
N LEU A 183 -2.55 14.20 -0.32
CA LEU A 183 -3.96 14.54 -0.15
C LEU A 183 -4.36 15.77 -0.97
N ASN A 184 -3.55 16.84 -0.93
CA ASN A 184 -3.84 18.09 -1.65
C ASN A 184 -3.98 17.86 -3.16
N TRP A 185 -3.05 17.13 -3.77
CA TRP A 185 -3.11 16.91 -5.21
C TRP A 185 -4.10 15.80 -5.58
N ALA A 186 -4.21 14.71 -4.81
CA ALA A 186 -5.18 13.65 -5.06
C ALA A 186 -6.62 14.17 -5.08
N THR A 187 -6.95 15.05 -4.14
CA THR A 187 -8.29 15.62 -3.98
C THR A 187 -8.62 16.64 -5.07
N ARG A 188 -7.71 17.58 -5.37
CA ARG A 188 -7.86 18.51 -6.50
C ARG A 188 -8.00 17.75 -7.82
N GLY A 189 -7.18 16.72 -8.00
CA GLY A 189 -7.14 15.90 -9.19
C GLY A 189 -8.24 14.84 -9.27
N LYS A 190 -9.02 14.61 -8.21
CA LYS A 190 -9.99 13.50 -8.10
C LYS A 190 -9.43 12.18 -8.65
N VAL A 191 -8.27 11.76 -8.15
CA VAL A 191 -7.60 10.53 -8.60
C VAL A 191 -8.24 9.29 -7.94
N PRO A 192 -8.16 8.09 -8.55
CA PRO A 192 -8.74 6.85 -8.02
C PRO A 192 -7.85 6.21 -6.93
N ALA A 193 -7.53 6.97 -5.88
CA ALA A 193 -6.70 6.51 -4.76
C ALA A 193 -7.52 6.19 -3.50
N ILE A 194 -7.15 5.12 -2.81
CA ILE A 194 -7.63 4.79 -1.47
C ILE A 194 -6.44 4.83 -0.53
N ILE A 195 -6.44 5.80 0.38
CA ILE A 195 -5.41 5.98 1.39
C ILE A 195 -5.87 5.24 2.64
N VAL A 196 -5.14 4.21 3.06
CA VAL A 196 -5.49 3.40 4.24
C VAL A 196 -4.47 3.63 5.35
N VAL A 197 -4.89 4.29 6.42
CA VAL A 197 -4.08 4.49 7.62
C VAL A 197 -4.49 3.45 8.64
N GLN A 198 -3.58 2.52 8.92
CA GLN A 198 -3.74 1.46 9.92
C GLN A 198 -3.18 1.98 11.25
N ASP A 199 -4.03 2.65 12.02
CA ASP A 199 -3.69 3.31 13.29
C ASP A 199 -3.63 2.27 14.41
N ASN A 200 -2.41 1.90 14.81
CA ASN A 200 -2.17 1.05 15.98
C ASN A 200 -1.68 1.86 17.18
N LYS A 201 -1.86 3.19 17.14
CA LYS A 201 -1.55 4.19 18.16
C LYS A 201 -0.06 4.46 18.38
N TYR A 202 0.84 3.79 17.67
CA TYR A 202 2.28 3.88 17.90
C TYR A 202 3.13 3.91 16.63
N ALA A 203 3.86 5.01 16.48
CA ALA A 203 5.00 5.13 15.58
C ALA A 203 6.27 4.62 16.27
N ILE A 204 6.61 3.35 16.04
CA ILE A 204 7.69 2.65 16.78
C ILE A 204 7.34 2.62 18.28
N SER A 205 7.86 3.56 19.05
CA SER A 205 7.63 3.75 20.48
C SER A 205 6.91 5.07 20.82
N VAL A 206 6.70 5.93 19.83
CA VAL A 206 6.11 7.26 20.03
C VAL A 206 4.59 7.16 19.83
N PRO A 207 3.77 7.48 20.84
CA PRO A 207 2.32 7.37 20.73
C PRO A 207 1.73 8.43 19.78
N VAL A 208 0.55 8.15 19.22
CA VAL A 208 -0.16 9.04 18.29
C VAL A 208 -0.37 10.46 18.83
N SER A 209 -0.47 10.60 20.16
CA SER A 209 -0.59 11.89 20.86
C SER A 209 0.63 12.82 20.73
N GLN A 210 1.78 12.27 20.31
CA GLN A 210 3.00 13.01 19.99
C GLN A 210 3.26 13.08 18.48
N GLN A 211 2.41 12.47 17.66
CA GLN A 211 2.51 12.47 16.20
C GLN A 211 1.55 13.48 15.56
N THR A 212 0.28 13.44 15.97
CA THR A 212 -0.80 14.26 15.41
C THR A 212 -1.42 15.10 16.51
N SER A 213 -1.53 16.42 16.30
CA SER A 213 -1.94 17.39 17.33
C SER A 213 -3.31 17.09 17.96
N ASN A 214 -4.27 16.60 17.17
CA ASN A 214 -5.61 16.24 17.62
C ASN A 214 -5.80 14.71 17.79
N LYS A 215 -4.70 13.93 17.71
CA LYS A 215 -4.66 12.46 17.87
C LYS A 215 -5.51 11.68 16.86
N SER A 216 -6.05 12.30 15.82
CA SER A 216 -6.93 11.65 14.85
C SER A 216 -6.65 12.18 13.45
N ILE A 217 -6.15 11.32 12.57
CA ILE A 217 -5.90 11.74 11.20
C ILE A 217 -7.19 12.11 10.48
N SER A 218 -8.30 11.40 10.72
CA SER A 218 -9.63 11.74 10.20
C SER A 218 -10.03 13.17 10.53
N LYS A 219 -9.85 13.61 11.79
CA LYS A 219 -10.18 14.99 12.20
C LYS A 219 -9.22 15.99 11.54
N THR A 220 -7.94 15.64 11.44
CA THR A 220 -6.88 16.49 10.86
C THR A 220 -7.13 16.81 9.38
N VAL A 221 -7.61 15.84 8.61
CA VAL A 221 -7.79 15.99 7.16
C VAL A 221 -9.22 16.34 6.74
N SER A 222 -10.10 16.61 7.70
CA SER A 222 -11.53 16.89 7.46
C SER A 222 -11.80 18.09 6.54
N GLY A 223 -10.85 19.01 6.40
CA GLY A 223 -10.97 20.20 5.55
C GLY A 223 -10.66 19.98 4.06
N PHE A 224 -10.18 18.81 3.64
CA PHE A 224 -9.89 18.55 2.23
C PHE A 224 -11.17 18.30 1.43
N GLU A 225 -11.47 19.15 0.45
CA GLU A 225 -12.58 18.94 -0.47
C GLU A 225 -12.41 17.65 -1.29
N ASN A 226 -13.50 17.02 -1.70
CA ASN A 226 -13.51 15.78 -2.51
C ASN A 226 -12.89 14.54 -1.84
N LEU A 227 -12.40 14.64 -0.60
CA LEU A 227 -11.96 13.51 0.20
C LEU A 227 -13.15 12.89 0.93
N GLU A 228 -13.39 11.60 0.71
CA GLU A 228 -14.32 10.85 1.55
C GLU A 228 -13.55 10.18 2.70
N ILE A 229 -13.99 10.38 3.94
CA ILE A 229 -13.32 9.83 5.12
C ILE A 229 -14.19 8.72 5.72
N PHE A 230 -13.59 7.56 5.94
CA PHE A 230 -14.18 6.44 6.66
C PHE A 230 -13.34 6.12 7.89
N GLU A 231 -13.95 6.04 9.06
CA GLU A 231 -13.30 5.60 10.29
C GLU A 231 -13.93 4.30 10.77
N VAL A 232 -13.11 3.25 10.89
CA VAL A 232 -13.56 1.87 11.07
C VAL A 232 -12.75 1.13 12.12
N ASP A 233 -13.37 0.08 12.68
CA ASP A 233 -12.67 -0.94 13.43
C ASP A 233 -11.94 -1.83 12.43
N GLY A 234 -10.62 -1.65 12.33
CA GLY A 234 -9.76 -2.40 11.44
C GLY A 234 -9.55 -3.86 11.86
N THR A 235 -10.00 -4.24 13.06
CA THR A 235 -9.96 -5.62 13.57
C THR A 235 -11.26 -6.38 13.28
N ASP A 236 -12.34 -5.67 12.91
CA ASP A 236 -13.59 -6.26 12.40
C ASP A 236 -13.55 -6.31 10.86
N PHE A 237 -13.49 -7.52 10.30
CA PHE A 237 -13.48 -7.76 8.85
C PHE A 237 -14.71 -7.16 8.14
N PHE A 238 -15.90 -7.27 8.73
CA PHE A 238 -17.13 -6.80 8.11
C PHE A 238 -17.26 -5.28 8.18
N ASN A 239 -16.75 -4.64 9.24
CA ASN A 239 -16.66 -3.19 9.33
C ASN A 239 -15.66 -2.62 8.32
N SER A 240 -14.48 -3.23 8.28
CA SER A 240 -13.42 -2.90 7.33
C SER A 240 -13.88 -3.07 5.88
N TYR A 241 -14.53 -4.19 5.53
CA TYR A 241 -14.99 -4.43 4.16
C TYR A 241 -16.03 -3.42 3.71
N ALA A 242 -16.93 -2.98 4.59
CA ALA A 242 -17.93 -1.99 4.25
C ALA A 242 -17.31 -0.64 3.85
N ALA A 243 -16.22 -0.22 4.50
CA ALA A 243 -15.49 0.98 4.11
C ALA A 243 -14.70 0.76 2.81
N MET A 244 -13.97 -0.37 2.71
CA MET A 244 -13.15 -0.66 1.53
C MET A 244 -14.00 -0.81 0.25
N GLU A 245 -15.16 -1.46 0.33
CA GLU A 245 -16.09 -1.59 -0.80
C GLU A 245 -16.57 -0.21 -1.29
N LYS A 246 -16.95 0.69 -0.36
CA LYS A 246 -17.36 2.06 -0.70
C LYS A 246 -16.21 2.86 -1.31
N ALA A 247 -15.02 2.76 -0.74
CA ALA A 247 -13.82 3.44 -1.21
C ALA A 247 -13.43 2.99 -2.64
N VAL A 248 -13.40 1.67 -2.89
CA VAL A 248 -13.14 1.10 -4.22
C VAL A 248 -14.18 1.58 -5.21
N LYS A 249 -15.48 1.47 -4.87
CA LYS A 249 -16.56 1.95 -5.74
C LYS A 249 -16.39 3.42 -6.09
N ARG A 250 -16.11 4.28 -5.09
CA ARG A 250 -15.93 5.72 -5.28
C ARG A 250 -14.74 6.02 -6.21
N ALA A 251 -13.62 5.35 -6.01
CA ALA A 251 -12.41 5.50 -6.83
C ALA A 251 -12.69 5.13 -8.29
N ARG A 252 -13.31 3.98 -8.55
CA ARG A 252 -13.68 3.54 -9.90
C ARG A 252 -14.69 4.46 -10.59
N GLU A 253 -15.61 5.05 -9.83
CA GLU A 253 -16.58 6.02 -10.35
C GLU A 253 -15.97 7.41 -10.61
N GLY A 254 -14.67 7.60 -10.38
CA GLY A 254 -13.97 8.87 -10.62
C GLY A 254 -14.39 10.00 -9.67
N LYS A 255 -15.00 9.66 -8.52
CA LYS A 255 -15.51 10.62 -7.52
C LYS A 255 -14.41 11.21 -6.63
N GLY A 256 -13.17 10.79 -6.83
CA GLY A 256 -12.00 11.23 -6.07
C GLY A 256 -11.59 10.26 -4.97
N PRO A 257 -10.56 10.62 -4.19
CA PRO A 257 -9.94 9.71 -3.24
C PRO A 257 -10.80 9.45 -2.01
N SER A 258 -10.47 8.37 -1.31
CA SER A 258 -10.96 8.07 0.03
C SER A 258 -9.81 7.91 1.03
N LEU A 259 -10.01 8.37 2.26
CA LEU A 259 -9.18 8.02 3.41
C LEU A 259 -9.94 7.00 4.26
N VAL A 260 -9.36 5.83 4.49
CA VAL A 260 -9.83 4.83 5.46
C VAL A 260 -8.90 4.88 6.66
N HIS A 261 -9.39 5.46 7.75
CA HIS A 261 -8.73 5.46 9.05
C HIS A 261 -9.18 4.21 9.83
N ALA A 262 -8.37 3.16 9.75
CA ALA A 262 -8.65 1.87 10.37
C ALA A 262 -7.93 1.78 11.71
N HIS A 263 -8.70 1.75 12.80
CA HIS A 263 -8.16 1.51 14.14
C HIS A 263 -7.83 0.03 14.29
N VAL A 264 -6.58 -0.30 14.54
CA VAL A 264 -6.07 -1.66 14.67
C VAL A 264 -5.26 -1.80 15.95
N VAL A 265 -4.73 -3.00 16.20
CA VAL A 265 -3.84 -3.29 17.34
C VAL A 265 -2.50 -3.79 16.86
N ARG A 266 -1.45 -3.60 17.67
CA ARG A 266 -0.11 -4.10 17.36
C ARG A 266 0.25 -5.22 18.33
N LEU A 267 0.04 -6.47 17.91
CA LEU A 267 0.20 -7.64 18.77
C LEU A 267 1.68 -8.09 18.91
N LEU A 268 2.53 -7.65 18.00
CA LEU A 268 3.99 -7.83 18.05
C LEU A 268 4.69 -6.49 18.30
N PRO A 269 5.94 -6.49 18.80
CA PRO A 269 6.77 -5.29 18.87
C PRO A 269 6.94 -4.60 17.51
N HIS A 270 7.54 -3.40 17.50
CA HIS A 270 7.74 -2.68 16.25
C HIS A 270 8.48 -3.53 15.21
N SER A 271 9.53 -4.23 15.64
CA SER A 271 10.30 -5.19 14.85
C SER A 271 10.91 -6.27 15.74
N SER A 272 11.56 -7.26 15.13
CA SER A 272 12.34 -8.29 15.83
C SER A 272 13.48 -7.75 16.71
N SER A 273 13.86 -6.48 16.54
CA SER A 273 14.93 -5.82 17.31
C SER A 273 14.38 -4.88 18.40
N ASP A 274 13.07 -4.88 18.61
CA ASP A 274 12.38 -4.01 19.57
C ASP A 274 11.80 -4.81 20.76
N ASP A 275 11.56 -4.12 21.87
CA ASP A 275 10.83 -4.66 23.02
C ASP A 275 9.79 -3.64 23.48
N GLN A 276 8.53 -3.89 23.10
CA GLN A 276 7.43 -2.95 23.35
C GLN A 276 7.09 -2.75 24.83
N ARG A 277 7.46 -3.69 25.70
CA ARG A 277 7.24 -3.58 27.16
C ARG A 277 8.04 -2.43 27.79
N LYS A 278 9.02 -1.88 27.07
CA LYS A 278 9.81 -0.72 27.52
C LYS A 278 9.04 0.60 27.46
N TYR A 279 7.97 0.68 26.66
CA TYR A 279 7.25 1.93 26.42
C TYR A 279 5.72 1.76 26.33
N ARG A 280 5.20 0.53 26.34
CA ARG A 280 3.76 0.22 26.41
C ARG A 280 3.44 -0.44 27.76
N PRO A 281 2.43 0.07 28.49
CA PRO A 281 1.91 -0.58 29.69
C PRO A 281 1.38 -2.00 29.42
N GLU A 282 1.50 -2.90 30.39
CA GLU A 282 1.06 -4.31 30.24
C GLU A 282 -0.46 -4.43 30.07
N ASP A 283 -1.25 -3.60 30.76
CA ASP A 283 -2.71 -3.56 30.63
C ASP A 283 -3.16 -3.13 29.22
N GLU A 284 -2.39 -2.26 28.56
CA GLU A 284 -2.62 -1.92 27.16
C GLU A 284 -2.34 -3.11 26.23
N LEU A 285 -1.25 -3.86 26.47
CA LEU A 285 -0.92 -5.05 25.69
C LEU A 285 -1.99 -6.14 25.85
N GLU A 286 -2.48 -6.37 27.07
CA GLU A 286 -3.55 -7.33 27.34
C GLU A 286 -4.89 -6.89 26.76
N ARG A 287 -5.17 -5.57 26.74
CA ARG A 287 -6.32 -5.02 26.03
C ARG A 287 -6.24 -5.29 24.53
N ASP A 288 -5.08 -5.05 23.91
CA ASP A 288 -4.89 -5.27 22.48
C ASP A 288 -5.10 -6.73 22.08
N ARG A 289 -4.72 -7.70 22.92
CA ARG A 289 -5.00 -9.14 22.69
C ARG A 289 -6.49 -9.46 22.59
N GLN A 290 -7.37 -8.67 23.21
CA GLN A 290 -8.82 -8.86 23.09
C GLN A 290 -9.35 -8.48 21.70
N PHE A 291 -8.58 -7.71 20.93
CA PHE A 291 -8.89 -7.29 19.56
C PHE A 291 -8.14 -8.12 18.51
N ASP A 292 -7.74 -9.36 18.83
CA ASP A 292 -7.16 -10.25 17.82
C ASP A 292 -8.21 -10.58 16.75
N CYS A 293 -8.01 -10.01 15.55
CA CYS A 293 -8.97 -10.10 14.46
C CYS A 293 -9.23 -11.52 13.96
N ILE A 294 -8.29 -12.46 14.14
CA ILE A 294 -8.48 -13.88 13.80
C ILE A 294 -9.48 -14.51 14.75
N LYS A 295 -9.34 -14.24 16.05
CA LYS A 295 -10.27 -14.71 17.07
C LYS A 295 -11.66 -14.12 16.85
N ILE A 296 -11.73 -12.80 16.64
CA ILE A 296 -13.00 -12.09 16.38
C ILE A 296 -13.73 -12.69 15.18
N LEU A 297 -13.05 -12.85 14.03
CA LEU A 297 -13.67 -13.44 12.85
C LEU A 297 -14.11 -14.88 13.12
N GLY A 298 -13.27 -15.71 13.75
CA GLY A 298 -13.62 -17.09 14.09
C GLY A 298 -14.89 -17.20 14.92
N GLU A 299 -15.00 -16.40 15.98
CA GLU A 299 -16.20 -16.34 16.84
C GLU A 299 -17.43 -15.89 16.05
N GLN A 300 -17.30 -14.86 15.20
CA GLN A 300 -18.39 -14.39 14.35
C GLN A 300 -18.89 -15.46 13.36
N LEU A 301 -17.99 -16.28 12.80
CA LEU A 301 -18.35 -17.37 11.88
C LEU A 301 -19.06 -18.52 12.59
N ILE A 302 -18.61 -18.87 13.81
CA ILE A 302 -19.25 -19.90 14.65
C ILE A 302 -20.65 -19.44 15.08
N ASP A 303 -20.77 -18.22 15.59
CA ASP A 303 -22.05 -17.66 16.05
C ASP A 303 -23.08 -17.55 14.91
N ALA A 304 -22.61 -17.34 13.68
CA ALA A 304 -23.45 -17.35 12.48
C ALA A 304 -23.81 -18.75 11.96
N GLY A 305 -23.31 -19.82 12.60
CA GLY A 305 -23.52 -21.21 12.17
C GLY A 305 -22.84 -21.56 10.85
N LEU A 306 -21.81 -20.81 10.46
CA LEU A 306 -21.07 -21.04 9.21
C LEU A 306 -19.94 -22.05 9.40
N THR A 307 -19.41 -22.21 10.61
CA THR A 307 -18.30 -23.13 10.89
C THR A 307 -18.37 -23.64 12.33
N THR A 308 -17.60 -24.67 12.67
CA THR A 308 -17.39 -25.09 14.08
C THR A 308 -15.97 -24.80 14.59
N GLU A 309 -15.75 -24.92 15.90
CA GLU A 309 -14.40 -24.82 16.50
C GLU A 309 -13.45 -25.89 15.94
N GLU A 310 -13.95 -27.09 15.66
CA GLU A 310 -13.17 -28.19 15.07
C GLU A 310 -12.75 -27.87 13.63
N GLU A 311 -13.64 -27.32 12.81
CA GLU A 311 -13.31 -26.90 11.44
C GLU A 311 -12.24 -25.78 11.44
N LEU A 312 -12.35 -24.81 12.34
CA LEU A 312 -11.33 -23.76 12.47
C LEU A 312 -9.98 -24.32 12.94
N THR A 313 -10.01 -25.27 13.89
CA THR A 313 -8.80 -25.97 14.36
C THR A 313 -8.12 -26.73 13.22
N GLN A 314 -8.91 -27.41 12.37
CA GLN A 314 -8.39 -28.09 11.20
C GLN A 314 -7.70 -27.11 10.23
N ILE A 315 -8.30 -25.94 9.97
CA ILE A 315 -7.66 -24.90 9.13
C ILE A 315 -6.30 -24.49 9.72
N HIS A 316 -6.21 -24.28 11.04
CA HIS A 316 -4.93 -23.94 11.70
C HIS A 316 -3.86 -25.02 11.54
N ASP A 317 -4.23 -26.29 11.71
CA ASP A 317 -3.31 -27.40 11.56
C ASP A 317 -2.82 -27.55 10.11
N GLU A 318 -3.71 -27.41 9.13
CA GLU A 318 -3.37 -27.42 7.71
C GLU A 318 -2.45 -26.25 7.34
N VAL A 319 -2.74 -25.05 7.83
CA VAL A 319 -1.89 -23.85 7.62
C VAL A 319 -0.50 -24.08 8.20
N LYS A 320 -0.41 -24.64 9.41
CA LYS A 320 0.86 -24.94 10.05
C LYS A 320 1.69 -25.91 9.21
N LEU A 321 1.09 -27.00 8.73
CA LEU A 321 1.75 -27.98 7.87
C LEU A 321 2.20 -27.34 6.55
N SER A 322 1.33 -26.57 5.89
CA SER A 322 1.64 -25.89 4.63
C SER A 322 2.81 -24.93 4.78
N VAL A 323 2.82 -24.07 5.81
CA VAL A 323 3.92 -23.12 6.05
C VAL A 323 5.21 -23.86 6.41
N ASP A 324 5.15 -24.96 7.15
CA ASP A 324 6.32 -25.78 7.48
C ASP A 324 6.91 -26.42 6.21
N ASP A 325 6.08 -26.91 5.30
CA ASP A 325 6.52 -27.49 4.02
C ASP A 325 7.07 -26.43 3.05
N ASP A 326 6.42 -25.26 2.96
CA ASP A 326 6.95 -24.13 2.19
C ASP A 326 8.28 -23.62 2.76
N THR A 327 8.44 -23.64 4.09
CA THR A 327 9.73 -23.32 4.72
C THR A 327 10.81 -24.30 4.29
N LYS A 328 10.53 -25.61 4.32
CA LYS A 328 11.50 -26.64 3.87
C LYS A 328 11.88 -26.42 2.41
N TRP A 329 10.90 -26.12 1.56
CA TRP A 329 11.14 -25.83 0.15
C TRP A 329 12.02 -24.58 -0.03
N CYS A 330 11.72 -23.47 0.65
CA CYS A 330 12.50 -22.22 0.55
C CYS A 330 13.96 -22.40 1.00
N LEU A 331 14.19 -23.20 2.05
CA LEU A 331 15.53 -23.48 2.55
C LEU A 331 16.40 -24.29 1.56
N GLN A 332 15.77 -24.97 0.59
CA GLN A 332 16.46 -25.71 -0.47
C GLN A 332 16.76 -24.84 -1.70
N GLN A 333 16.29 -23.59 -1.74
CA GLN A 333 16.53 -22.69 -2.86
C GLN A 333 17.90 -22.02 -2.76
N ASP A 334 18.44 -21.64 -3.92
CA ASP A 334 19.74 -20.99 -4.03
C ASP A 334 19.76 -19.60 -3.38
N ASP A 335 20.91 -19.24 -2.84
CA ASP A 335 21.21 -17.88 -2.40
C ASP A 335 21.63 -17.02 -3.61
N PRO A 336 21.39 -15.69 -3.58
CA PRO A 336 21.80 -14.79 -4.65
C PRO A 336 23.33 -14.72 -4.78
N LYS A 337 23.81 -14.60 -6.02
CA LYS A 337 25.25 -14.47 -6.30
C LYS A 337 25.68 -13.00 -6.27
N PRO A 338 26.91 -12.68 -5.83
CA PRO A 338 27.40 -11.30 -5.83
C PRO A 338 27.33 -10.60 -7.20
N GLU A 339 27.55 -11.34 -8.29
CA GLU A 339 27.49 -10.83 -9.68
C GLU A 339 26.09 -10.33 -10.10
N ASP A 340 25.03 -10.82 -9.45
CA ASP A 340 23.64 -10.40 -9.74
C ASP A 340 23.25 -9.08 -9.05
N GLY A 341 24.13 -8.52 -8.21
CA GLY A 341 23.83 -7.36 -7.36
C GLY A 341 23.38 -6.11 -8.13
N LEU A 342 23.93 -5.87 -9.32
CA LEU A 342 23.59 -4.71 -10.16
C LEU A 342 22.59 -5.03 -11.28
N ARG A 343 22.14 -6.28 -11.41
CA ARG A 343 21.13 -6.64 -12.42
C ARG A 343 19.84 -5.87 -12.17
N PHE A 344 19.25 -5.39 -13.26
CA PHE A 344 18.06 -4.55 -13.32
C PHE A 344 18.22 -3.10 -12.84
N VAL A 345 19.44 -2.62 -12.56
CA VAL A 345 19.69 -1.17 -12.43
C VAL A 345 19.43 -0.44 -13.76
N TYR A 346 19.83 -1.07 -14.87
CA TYR A 346 19.46 -0.67 -16.22
C TYR A 346 18.57 -1.73 -16.85
N SER A 347 17.71 -1.30 -17.79
CA SER A 347 16.93 -2.23 -18.59
C SER A 347 17.87 -3.14 -19.40
N GLU A 348 17.73 -4.44 -19.23
CA GLU A 348 18.41 -5.44 -20.06
C GLU A 348 17.67 -5.67 -21.40
N LYS A 349 16.52 -5.01 -21.62
CA LYS A 349 15.81 -5.05 -22.89
C LYS A 349 16.47 -4.14 -23.90
N ASP A 350 16.70 -4.65 -25.10
CA ASP A 350 16.93 -3.83 -26.28
C ASP A 350 15.63 -3.11 -26.65
N LEU A 351 15.67 -1.77 -26.61
CA LEU A 351 14.53 -0.93 -26.92
C LEU A 351 14.48 -0.55 -28.41
N GLY A 352 15.45 -0.96 -29.22
CA GLY A 352 15.54 -0.60 -30.63
C GLY A 352 15.66 0.92 -30.85
N LEU A 353 16.19 1.65 -29.86
CA LEU A 353 16.34 3.11 -29.95
C LEU A 353 17.48 3.45 -30.91
N GLU A 354 17.15 4.13 -32.00
CA GLU A 354 18.13 4.73 -32.90
C GLU A 354 18.60 6.06 -32.30
N TYR A 355 19.69 6.02 -31.53
CA TYR A 355 20.35 7.23 -31.07
C TYR A 355 20.98 7.96 -32.25
N GLU A 356 20.86 9.29 -32.26
CA GLU A 356 21.42 10.15 -33.30
C GLU A 356 22.94 9.92 -33.45
N LYS A 357 23.37 9.68 -34.69
CA LYS A 357 24.78 9.43 -35.05
C LYS A 357 25.34 10.51 -35.99
N SER A 358 24.48 11.39 -36.49
CA SER A 358 24.86 12.46 -37.39
C SER A 358 25.52 13.61 -36.64
N THR A 359 26.33 14.36 -37.39
CA THR A 359 26.88 15.64 -36.94
C THR A 359 25.73 16.64 -36.94
N PRO A 360 25.59 17.53 -35.92
CA PRO A 360 24.52 18.53 -35.91
C PRO A 360 24.44 19.26 -37.26
N ALA A 361 23.28 19.21 -37.89
CA ALA A 361 23.01 19.79 -39.20
C ALA A 361 21.77 20.70 -39.13
N GLY A 362 21.71 21.71 -40.00
CA GLY A 362 20.63 22.71 -40.02
C GLY A 362 21.08 24.08 -39.55
N GLU A 363 20.13 25.01 -39.48
CA GLU A 363 20.38 26.37 -39.02
C GLU A 363 20.66 26.39 -37.51
N PRO A 364 21.60 27.24 -37.03
CA PRO A 364 21.84 27.38 -35.60
C PRO A 364 20.58 27.86 -34.87
N ILE A 365 20.22 27.14 -33.79
CA ILE A 365 19.15 27.52 -32.87
C ILE A 365 19.70 27.73 -31.47
N VAL A 366 18.97 28.47 -30.64
CA VAL A 366 19.31 28.61 -29.22
C VAL A 366 18.95 27.33 -28.45
N MET A 367 19.67 27.06 -27.36
CA MET A 367 19.50 25.83 -26.56
C MET A 367 18.06 25.61 -26.09
N VAL A 368 17.34 26.68 -25.76
CA VAL A 368 15.94 26.58 -25.31
C VAL A 368 15.01 26.06 -26.40
N ASP A 369 15.22 26.46 -27.65
CA ASP A 369 14.45 25.96 -28.79
C ASP A 369 14.79 24.50 -29.06
N ALA A 370 16.06 24.12 -28.94
CA ALA A 370 16.48 22.72 -29.07
C ALA A 370 15.81 21.82 -28.02
N ILE A 371 15.71 22.27 -26.76
CA ILE A 371 15.01 21.56 -25.69
C ILE A 371 13.51 21.46 -25.99
N ASN A 372 12.89 22.55 -26.47
CA ASN A 372 11.48 22.57 -26.85
C ASN A 372 11.18 21.59 -28.00
N HIS A 373 11.98 21.63 -29.06
CA HIS A 373 11.86 20.75 -30.21
C HIS A 373 12.00 19.28 -29.80
N ALA A 374 13.02 18.95 -29.00
CA ALA A 374 13.19 17.60 -28.48
C ALA A 374 11.95 17.14 -27.68
N MET A 375 11.44 17.95 -26.75
CA MET A 375 10.20 17.59 -26.03
C MET A 375 9.00 17.43 -26.97
N ALA A 376 8.85 18.30 -27.97
CA ALA A 376 7.75 18.21 -28.92
C ALA A 376 7.83 16.95 -29.80
N GLU A 377 9.02 16.58 -30.27
CA GLU A 377 9.27 15.35 -31.04
C GLU A 377 8.93 14.10 -30.21
N GLU A 378 9.37 14.06 -28.95
CA GLU A 378 9.04 12.94 -28.04
C GLU A 378 7.53 12.85 -27.77
N MET A 379 6.86 13.99 -27.58
CA MET A 379 5.41 14.05 -27.35
C MET A 379 4.59 13.72 -28.60
N GLU A 380 5.09 14.01 -29.81
CA GLU A 380 4.51 13.56 -31.07
C GLU A 380 4.68 12.06 -31.27
N ARG A 381 5.86 11.52 -30.92
CA ARG A 381 6.17 10.10 -31.11
C ARG A 381 5.32 9.21 -30.21
N ASP A 382 5.07 9.62 -28.97
CA ASP A 382 4.40 8.78 -27.98
C ASP A 382 3.36 9.58 -27.18
N GLU A 383 2.09 9.21 -27.31
CA GLU A 383 0.96 9.85 -26.63
C GLU A 383 1.01 9.77 -25.10
N ARG A 384 1.84 8.87 -24.56
CA ARG A 384 2.04 8.69 -23.10
C ARG A 384 3.04 9.68 -22.52
N VAL A 385 3.84 10.34 -23.35
CA VAL A 385 4.80 11.35 -22.87
C VAL A 385 4.04 12.57 -22.37
N ILE A 386 4.33 12.99 -21.14
CA ILE A 386 3.72 14.14 -20.49
C ILE A 386 4.81 15.06 -19.96
N VAL A 387 4.53 16.36 -19.94
CA VAL A 387 5.44 17.39 -19.45
C VAL A 387 4.69 18.21 -18.40
N PHE A 388 5.15 18.18 -17.16
CA PHE A 388 4.50 18.93 -16.10
C PHE A 388 5.51 19.44 -15.08
N GLY A 389 5.12 20.50 -14.39
CA GLY A 389 5.95 21.19 -13.42
C GLY A 389 5.41 22.58 -13.14
N GLU A 390 6.16 23.37 -12.40
CA GLU A 390 5.75 24.74 -12.06
C GLU A 390 5.87 25.64 -13.29
N ASP A 391 4.79 26.36 -13.60
CA ASP A 391 4.68 27.29 -14.73
C ASP A 391 4.93 26.70 -16.13
N VAL A 392 4.91 25.38 -16.28
CA VAL A 392 5.21 24.66 -17.53
C VAL A 392 4.15 24.86 -18.63
N ALA A 393 2.89 25.09 -18.27
CA ALA A 393 1.81 25.24 -19.25
C ALA A 393 1.91 26.55 -20.08
N ASP A 394 1.22 26.57 -21.22
CA ASP A 394 1.17 27.76 -22.08
C ASP A 394 0.51 28.99 -21.44
N GLY A 395 0.80 30.14 -22.03
CA GLY A 395 0.68 31.47 -21.40
C GLY A 395 2.04 31.93 -20.84
N LYS A 396 2.81 31.01 -20.23
CA LYS A 396 4.21 31.25 -19.83
C LYS A 396 5.18 30.29 -20.51
N GLY A 397 4.93 28.97 -20.48
CA GLY A 397 5.78 27.96 -21.11
C GLY A 397 7.09 27.70 -20.34
N GLY A 398 7.06 27.80 -19.02
CA GLY A 398 8.21 27.72 -18.13
C GLY A 398 8.92 29.06 -17.91
N VAL A 399 9.74 29.15 -16.86
CA VAL A 399 10.50 30.38 -16.49
C VAL A 399 11.36 30.89 -17.65
N PHE A 400 11.93 29.97 -18.43
CA PHE A 400 12.77 30.29 -19.60
C PHE A 400 12.05 30.02 -20.93
N THR A 401 10.74 29.82 -20.94
CA THR A 401 9.92 29.55 -22.14
C THR A 401 10.21 28.21 -22.86
N ALA A 402 10.92 27.28 -22.22
CA ALA A 402 11.32 25.99 -22.81
C ALA A 402 10.15 25.08 -23.22
N THR A 403 8.96 25.22 -22.62
CA THR A 403 7.77 24.40 -22.91
C THR A 403 6.68 25.16 -23.65
N ARG A 404 7.00 26.36 -24.15
CA ARG A 404 6.06 27.19 -24.90
C ARG A 404 5.53 26.46 -26.15
N GLY A 405 4.24 26.59 -26.41
CA GLY A 405 3.48 25.96 -27.49
C GLY A 405 3.08 24.52 -27.23
N LEU A 406 3.62 23.84 -26.19
CA LEU A 406 3.35 22.42 -25.96
C LEU A 406 1.94 22.16 -25.44
N THR A 407 1.36 23.05 -24.63
CA THR A 407 -0.02 22.88 -24.12
C THR A 407 -1.05 23.13 -25.21
N GLU A 408 -0.87 24.16 -26.03
CA GLU A 408 -1.69 24.48 -27.19
C GLU A 408 -1.66 23.33 -28.20
N LYS A 409 -0.49 22.72 -28.40
CA LYS A 409 -0.28 21.61 -29.35
C LYS A 409 -0.79 20.26 -28.85
N PHE A 410 -0.47 19.87 -27.62
CA PHE A 410 -0.74 18.52 -27.10
C PHE A 410 -1.89 18.45 -26.09
N GLY A 411 -2.43 19.59 -25.69
CA GLY A 411 -3.54 19.71 -24.74
C GLY A 411 -3.10 19.79 -23.28
N SER A 412 -4.01 20.30 -22.45
CA SER A 412 -3.82 20.52 -21.00
C SER A 412 -3.80 19.26 -20.15
N THR A 413 -3.96 18.08 -20.76
CA THR A 413 -3.78 16.78 -20.10
C THR A 413 -2.36 16.24 -20.28
N ARG A 414 -1.60 16.75 -21.26
CA ARG A 414 -0.25 16.29 -21.59
C ARG A 414 0.85 17.32 -21.30
N CYS A 415 0.52 18.61 -21.30
CA CYS A 415 1.39 19.66 -20.80
C CYS A 415 0.64 20.55 -19.80
N TYR A 416 1.00 20.52 -18.51
CA TYR A 416 0.24 21.19 -17.47
C TYR A 416 1.05 21.64 -16.25
N ASN A 417 0.48 22.59 -15.49
CA ASN A 417 1.08 23.09 -14.26
C ASN A 417 0.86 22.14 -13.08
N SER A 418 1.93 21.87 -12.33
CA SER A 418 1.86 21.22 -11.02
C SER A 418 1.60 22.25 -9.91
N PRO A 419 1.30 21.80 -8.66
CA PRO A 419 1.49 22.63 -7.48
C PRO A 419 2.94 23.06 -7.32
N LEU A 420 3.14 24.10 -6.52
CA LEU A 420 4.45 24.50 -5.98
C LEU A 420 4.86 23.50 -4.88
N ALA A 421 5.32 22.33 -5.29
CA ALA A 421 5.65 21.20 -4.42
C ALA A 421 6.58 20.23 -5.17
N GLU A 422 7.88 20.42 -5.02
CA GLU A 422 8.90 19.73 -5.82
C GLU A 422 8.98 18.24 -5.48
N ALA A 423 8.80 17.88 -4.20
CA ALA A 423 8.71 16.49 -3.78
C ALA A 423 7.54 15.79 -4.48
N SER A 424 6.38 16.45 -4.55
CA SER A 424 5.23 15.96 -5.31
C SER A 424 5.56 15.78 -6.78
N ILE A 425 6.20 16.73 -7.44
CA ILE A 425 6.52 16.66 -8.88
C ILE A 425 7.41 15.43 -9.17
N VAL A 426 8.49 15.26 -8.41
CA VAL A 426 9.41 14.14 -8.59
C VAL A 426 8.74 12.82 -8.22
N GLY A 427 8.04 12.79 -7.09
CA GLY A 427 7.37 11.58 -6.59
C GLY A 427 6.28 11.09 -7.53
N THR A 428 5.44 11.98 -8.07
CA THR A 428 4.41 11.59 -9.03
C THR A 428 5.01 11.18 -10.37
N ALA A 429 6.08 11.83 -10.84
CA ALA A 429 6.81 11.40 -12.05
C ALA A 429 7.31 9.95 -11.92
N CYS A 430 7.84 9.57 -10.74
CA CYS A 430 8.22 8.19 -10.45
C CYS A 430 7.03 7.22 -10.48
N GLY A 431 5.86 7.64 -9.99
CA GLY A 431 4.65 6.81 -10.02
C GLY A 431 4.04 6.67 -11.41
N LEU A 432 4.01 7.76 -12.17
CA LEU A 432 3.51 7.81 -13.55
C LEU A 432 4.30 6.84 -14.45
N SER A 433 5.62 6.71 -14.24
CA SER A 433 6.48 5.82 -15.01
C SER A 433 6.37 4.33 -14.65
N VAL A 434 5.64 3.98 -13.59
CA VAL A 434 5.38 2.57 -13.23
C VAL A 434 4.40 1.92 -14.20
N GLN A 435 3.45 2.70 -14.73
CA GLN A 435 2.46 2.18 -15.67
C GLN A 435 3.04 2.21 -17.10
N PRO A 436 3.01 1.06 -17.81
CA PRO A 436 3.62 0.94 -19.14
C PRO A 436 2.85 1.68 -20.23
#